data_AF-A0AAX6HQK2-F1
#
_entry.id   AF-A0AAX6HQK2-F1
#
_cell.length_a   1.000
_cell.length_b   1.000
_cell.length_c   1.000
_cell.angle_alpha   90.00
_cell.angle_beta   90.00
_cell.angle_gamma   90.00
#
_symmetry.space_group_name_H-M   'P 1'
#
loop_
_entity.id
_entity.type
_entity.pdbx_description
1 polymer ?
#
loop_
_entity_poly.entity_id
_entity_poly.type
_entity_poly.pdbx_seq_one_letter_code
_entity_poly.pdbx_strand_id
1 'polypeptide(L)'
;MNNVPHTTFLLAHACFILYHIASNMTLRRLRHAIAGLPKSIQFVTEAAWILAFSYFIAFLETLAISNFPYYDFVDRDNMYKVGSLFYAIYFIVSFPMFSRVDEKDSSAWSLGRVVIDALGAAMLVTIILDLWRIFLGPIIPISESSGCNQPGLTWFGRHGSS
;
A
#
# COMPACT_ATOMS: atom_id res chain seq x y z
N MET A 1 18.64 13.78 6.41
CA MET A 1 18.37 12.46 5.80
C MET A 1 18.61 11.43 6.88
N ASN A 2 17.57 10.72 7.35
CA ASN A 2 17.69 9.69 8.39
C ASN A 2 18.68 8.62 7.92
N ASN A 3 19.58 8.16 8.81
CA ASN A 3 20.72 7.25 8.61
C ASN A 3 20.37 5.85 8.05
N VAL A 4 19.55 5.78 7.00
CA VAL A 4 19.11 4.55 6.34
C VAL A 4 20.01 4.33 5.12
N PRO A 5 20.62 3.14 4.97
CA PRO A 5 21.49 2.85 3.84
C PRO A 5 20.75 3.05 2.50
N HIS A 6 21.33 3.80 1.55
CA HIS A 6 20.69 4.03 0.24
C HIS A 6 20.34 2.73 -0.51
N THR A 7 21.05 1.64 -0.21
CA THR A 7 20.80 0.30 -0.75
C THR A 7 19.42 -0.25 -0.39
N THR A 8 18.83 0.14 0.74
CA THR A 8 17.48 -0.33 1.12
C THR A 8 16.40 0.25 0.23
N PHE A 9 16.56 1.48 -0.28
CA PHE A 9 15.61 2.08 -1.22
C PHE A 9 15.62 1.36 -2.57
N LEU A 10 16.81 1.01 -3.08
CA LEU A 10 16.95 0.24 -4.32
C LEU A 10 16.42 -1.18 -4.16
N LEU A 11 16.71 -1.81 -3.02
CA LEU A 11 16.23 -3.16 -2.72
C LEU A 11 14.70 -3.18 -2.59
N ALA A 12 14.11 -2.22 -1.90
CA ALA A 12 12.66 -2.09 -1.80
C ALA A 12 12.03 -1.99 -3.19
N HIS A 13 12.58 -1.16 -4.09
CA HIS A 13 12.08 -1.04 -5.46
C HIS A 13 12.13 -2.38 -6.22
N ALA A 14 13.23 -3.13 -6.12
CA ALA A 14 13.35 -4.45 -6.73
C ALA A 14 12.35 -5.45 -6.15
N CYS A 15 12.13 -5.43 -4.83
CA CYS A 15 11.11 -6.24 -4.15
C CYS A 15 9.71 -5.92 -4.66
N PHE A 16 9.34 -4.64 -4.77
CA PHE A 16 8.03 -4.24 -5.30
C PHE A 16 7.80 -4.77 -6.71
N ILE A 17 8.77 -4.60 -7.62
CA ILE A 17 8.64 -5.10 -8.99
C ILE A 17 8.49 -6.62 -8.99
N LEU A 18 9.26 -7.34 -8.16
CA LEU A 18 9.18 -8.79 -8.05
C LEU A 18 7.77 -9.24 -7.63
N TYR A 19 7.14 -8.56 -6.67
CA TYR A 19 5.78 -8.90 -6.22
C TYR A 19 4.75 -8.67 -7.32
N HIS A 20 4.89 -7.60 -8.11
CA HIS A 20 3.99 -7.33 -9.22
C HIS A 20 4.14 -8.36 -10.33
N ILE A 21 5.37 -8.77 -10.68
CA ILE A 21 5.62 -9.83 -11.66
C ILE A 21 5.06 -11.17 -11.16
N ALA A 22 5.31 -11.53 -9.90
CA ALA A 22 4.77 -12.75 -9.29
C ALA A 22 3.23 -12.74 -9.28
N SER A 23 2.61 -11.59 -8.98
CA SER A 23 1.16 -11.41 -9.04
C SER A 23 0.63 -11.63 -10.46
N ASN A 24 1.25 -11.05 -11.49
CA ASN A 24 0.83 -11.22 -12.88
C ASN A 24 0.97 -12.67 -13.34
N MET A 25 2.09 -13.34 -13.02
CA MET A 25 2.30 -14.75 -13.37
C MET A 25 1.25 -15.66 -12.72
N THR A 26 0.94 -15.46 -11.44
CA THR A 26 -0.06 -16.25 -10.73
C THR A 26 -1.47 -15.97 -11.24
N LEU A 27 -1.81 -14.70 -11.51
CA LEU A 27 -3.11 -14.30 -12.04
C LEU A 27 -3.33 -14.86 -13.45
N ARG A 28 -2.29 -14.88 -14.30
CA ARG A 28 -2.34 -15.49 -15.64
C ARG A 28 -2.59 -17.00 -15.58
N ARG A 29 -1.92 -17.70 -14.67
CA ARG A 29 -2.16 -19.13 -14.43
C ARG A 29 -3.57 -19.38 -13.89
N LEU A 30 -4.03 -18.54 -12.97
CA LEU A 30 -5.37 -18.65 -12.39
C LEU A 30 -6.44 -18.44 -13.47
N ARG A 31 -6.32 -17.40 -14.30
CA ARG A 31 -7.19 -17.13 -15.46
C ARG A 31 -7.27 -18.31 -16.42
N HIS A 32 -6.13 -18.92 -16.73
CA HIS A 32 -6.10 -20.11 -17.57
C HIS A 32 -6.79 -21.31 -16.90
N ALA A 33 -6.63 -21.49 -15.58
CA ALA A 33 -7.26 -22.57 -14.85
C ALA A 33 -8.79 -22.41 -14.72
N ILE A 34 -9.28 -21.17 -14.60
CA ILE A 34 -10.70 -20.84 -14.45
C ILE A 34 -11.40 -20.54 -15.78
N ALA A 35 -10.69 -20.62 -16.92
CA ALA A 35 -11.22 -20.24 -18.24
C ALA A 35 -12.51 -20.98 -18.64
N GLY A 36 -12.71 -22.21 -18.13
CA GLY A 36 -13.92 -23.00 -18.37
C GLY A 36 -15.10 -22.68 -17.45
N LEU A 37 -14.94 -21.82 -16.44
CA LEU A 37 -15.97 -21.48 -15.45
C LEU A 37 -16.82 -20.27 -15.89
N PRO A 38 -18.04 -20.09 -15.35
CA PRO A 38 -18.85 -18.90 -15.63
C PRO A 38 -18.18 -17.62 -15.14
N LYS A 39 -18.40 -16.51 -15.86
CA LYS A 39 -17.75 -15.20 -15.63
C LYS A 39 -17.86 -14.68 -14.20
N SER A 40 -18.97 -14.93 -13.52
CA SER A 40 -19.15 -14.52 -12.11
C SER A 40 -18.19 -15.26 -11.17
N ILE A 41 -17.99 -16.57 -11.39
CA ILE A 41 -17.04 -17.36 -10.59
C ILE A 41 -15.60 -16.95 -10.91
N GLN A 42 -15.31 -16.64 -12.18
CA GLN A 42 -13.99 -16.13 -12.56
C GLN A 42 -13.68 -14.81 -11.82
N PHE A 43 -14.61 -13.86 -11.86
CA PHE A 43 -14.45 -12.57 -11.17
C PHE A 43 -14.27 -12.73 -9.66
N VAL A 44 -15.10 -13.55 -9.01
CA VAL A 44 -14.99 -13.79 -7.56
C VAL A 44 -13.66 -14.46 -7.21
N THR A 45 -13.22 -15.43 -8.01
CA THR A 45 -11.96 -16.14 -7.77
C THR A 45 -10.75 -15.24 -7.99
N GLU A 46 -10.77 -14.38 -9.02
CA GLU A 46 -9.73 -13.37 -9.25
C GLU A 46 -9.67 -12.36 -8.11
N ALA A 47 -10.81 -11.81 -7.70
CA ALA A 47 -10.88 -10.86 -6.60
C ALA A 47 -10.39 -11.48 -5.28
N ALA A 48 -10.83 -12.71 -4.97
CA ALA A 48 -10.40 -13.44 -3.79
C ALA A 48 -8.88 -13.71 -3.81
N TRP A 49 -8.32 -14.07 -4.97
CA TRP A 49 -6.88 -14.28 -5.12
C TRP A 49 -6.07 -13.00 -4.93
N ILE A 50 -6.51 -11.89 -5.53
CA ILE A 50 -5.87 -10.58 -5.36
C ILE A 50 -5.88 -10.17 -3.89
N LEU A 51 -7.01 -10.33 -3.20
CA LEU A 51 -7.12 -10.06 -1.77
C LEU A 51 -6.16 -10.94 -0.96
N ALA A 52 -6.16 -12.26 -1.17
CA ALA A 52 -5.29 -13.18 -0.45
C ALA A 52 -3.79 -12.88 -0.69
N PHE A 53 -3.41 -12.66 -1.95
CA PHE A 53 -2.02 -12.39 -2.33
C PHE A 53 -1.54 -11.02 -1.83
N SER A 54 -2.40 -9.99 -1.88
CA SER A 54 -2.09 -8.66 -1.34
C SER A 54 -1.81 -8.69 0.16
N TYR A 55 -2.63 -9.42 0.92
CA TYR A 55 -2.44 -9.59 2.36
C TYR A 55 -1.17 -10.37 2.68
N PHE A 56 -0.88 -11.43 1.91
CA PHE A 56 0.33 -12.22 2.07
C PHE A 56 1.61 -11.38 1.83
N ILE A 57 1.66 -10.61 0.74
CA ILE A 57 2.80 -9.73 0.46
C ILE A 57 2.93 -8.63 1.51
N ALA A 58 1.82 -8.00 1.90
CA ALA A 58 1.83 -6.98 2.95
C ALA A 58 2.33 -7.53 4.30
N PHE A 59 1.99 -8.77 4.63
CA PHE A 59 2.50 -9.45 5.81
C PHE A 59 4.02 -9.70 5.71
N LEU A 60 4.51 -10.15 4.55
CA LEU A 60 5.96 -10.34 4.32
C LEU A 60 6.73 -9.02 4.43
N GLU A 61 6.20 -7.93 3.88
CA GLU A 61 6.78 -6.59 4.04
C GLU A 61 6.82 -6.17 5.51
N THR A 62 5.73 -6.38 6.24
CA THR A 62 5.66 -6.06 7.68
C THR A 62 6.68 -6.89 8.47
N LEU A 63 6.86 -8.17 8.12
CA LEU A 63 7.91 -9.01 8.71
C LEU A 63 9.31 -8.51 8.39
N ALA A 64 9.58 -8.18 7.12
CA ALA A 64 10.88 -7.66 6.67
C ALA A 64 11.26 -6.37 7.40
N ILE A 65 10.30 -5.45 7.58
CA ILE A 65 10.50 -4.21 8.32
C ILE A 65 10.70 -4.47 9.82
N SER A 66 9.92 -5.38 10.42
CA SER A 66 10.03 -5.71 11.84
C SER A 66 11.37 -6.37 12.24
N ASN A 67 12.08 -6.95 11.27
CA ASN A 67 13.40 -7.54 11.49
C ASN A 67 14.55 -6.53 11.34
N PHE A 68 14.24 -5.25 11.04
CA PHE A 68 15.26 -4.22 10.87
C PHE A 68 15.65 -3.61 12.24
N PRO A 69 16.95 -3.61 12.63
CA PRO A 69 17.39 -3.29 13.99
C PRO A 69 17.26 -1.82 14.42
N TYR A 70 16.69 -0.96 13.57
CA TYR A 70 16.49 0.48 13.82
C TYR A 70 15.02 0.87 14.01
N TYR A 71 14.09 -0.09 14.02
CA TYR A 71 12.66 0.19 14.11
C TYR A 71 12.04 -0.56 15.30
N ASP A 72 11.79 0.15 16.39
CA ASP A 72 11.05 -0.37 17.55
C ASP A 72 9.57 -0.01 17.42
N PHE A 73 8.72 -1.03 17.42
CA PHE A 73 7.27 -0.88 17.42
C PHE A 73 6.74 -1.01 18.83
N VAL A 74 5.96 -0.01 19.28
CA VAL A 74 5.33 0.02 20.61
C VAL A 74 4.32 -1.13 20.76
N ASP A 75 3.56 -1.46 19.70
CA ASP A 75 2.62 -2.60 19.66
C ASP A 75 2.77 -3.42 18.37
N ARG A 76 3.59 -4.48 18.40
CA ARG A 76 3.84 -5.35 17.25
C ARG A 76 2.58 -6.06 16.74
N ASP A 77 1.69 -6.47 17.64
CA ASP A 77 0.47 -7.21 17.28
C ASP A 77 -0.54 -6.36 16.50
N ASN A 78 -0.68 -5.09 16.87
CA ASN A 78 -1.53 -4.14 16.14
C ASN A 78 -0.91 -3.79 14.77
N MET A 79 0.41 -3.69 14.68
CA MET A 79 1.06 -3.49 13.39
C MET A 79 0.87 -4.67 12.43
N TYR A 80 1.02 -5.92 12.90
CA TYR A 80 0.85 -7.09 12.04
C TYR A 80 -0.58 -7.28 11.54
N LYS A 81 -1.59 -6.77 12.25
CA LYS A 81 -3.00 -6.90 11.85
C LYS A 81 -3.55 -5.68 11.13
N VAL A 82 -3.29 -4.48 11.66
CA VAL A 82 -3.82 -3.21 11.15
C VAL A 82 -2.87 -2.62 10.12
N GLY A 83 -1.57 -2.64 10.39
CA GLY A 83 -0.54 -2.12 9.48
C GLY A 83 -0.45 -2.92 8.18
N SER A 84 -0.45 -4.25 8.28
CA SER A 84 -0.46 -5.12 7.09
C SER A 84 -1.74 -4.95 6.26
N LEU A 85 -2.90 -4.77 6.89
CA LEU A 85 -4.16 -4.56 6.20
C LEU A 85 -4.20 -3.20 5.49
N PHE A 86 -3.67 -2.15 6.13
CA PHE A 86 -3.50 -0.84 5.51
C PHE A 86 -2.55 -0.91 4.30
N TYR A 87 -1.47 -1.68 4.44
CA TYR A 87 -0.51 -1.89 3.36
C TYR A 87 -1.08 -2.75 2.21
N ALA A 88 -1.90 -3.74 2.53
CA ALA A 88 -2.58 -4.60 1.56
C ALA A 88 -3.51 -3.80 0.64
N ILE A 89 -4.16 -2.73 1.12
CA ILE A 89 -5.02 -1.86 0.30
C ILE A 89 -4.28 -1.32 -0.93
N TYR A 90 -3.01 -0.93 -0.77
CA TYR A 90 -2.20 -0.45 -1.90
C TYR A 90 -2.01 -1.56 -2.95
N PHE A 91 -1.75 -2.80 -2.52
CA PHE A 91 -1.57 -3.93 -3.42
C PHE A 91 -2.87 -4.40 -4.08
N ILE A 92 -4.02 -4.28 -3.39
CA ILE A 92 -5.35 -4.61 -3.93
C ILE A 92 -5.64 -3.77 -5.18
N VAL A 93 -5.23 -2.50 -5.19
CA VAL A 93 -5.43 -1.61 -6.33
C VAL A 93 -4.30 -1.76 -7.35
N SER A 94 -3.07 -1.96 -6.88
CA SER A 94 -1.88 -1.99 -7.74
C SER A 94 -1.84 -3.24 -8.64
N PHE A 95 -2.14 -4.43 -8.12
CA PHE A 95 -2.12 -5.68 -8.91
C PHE A 95 -3.06 -5.68 -10.12
N PRO A 96 -4.35 -5.34 -10.01
CA PRO A 96 -5.24 -5.30 -11.18
C PRO A 96 -4.86 -4.19 -12.16
N MET A 97 -4.31 -3.06 -11.69
CA MET A 97 -3.80 -2.00 -12.57
C MET A 97 -2.59 -2.50 -13.38
N PHE A 98 -1.64 -3.17 -12.71
CA PHE A 98 -0.43 -3.70 -13.35
C PHE A 98 -0.74 -4.84 -14.33
N SER A 99 -1.67 -5.74 -13.99
CA SER A 99 -2.15 -6.78 -14.91
C SER A 99 -2.85 -6.18 -16.14
N ARG A 100 -3.62 -5.10 -15.99
CA ARG A 100 -4.28 -4.42 -17.12
C ARG A 100 -3.29 -3.76 -18.07
N VAL A 101 -2.16 -3.26 -17.56
CA VAL A 101 -1.08 -2.67 -18.38
C VAL A 101 -0.33 -3.77 -19.15
N ASP A 102 -0.06 -4.90 -18.49
CA ASP A 102 0.71 -6.02 -19.04
C ASP A 102 -0.02 -6.84 -20.12
N GLU A 103 -1.35 -6.96 -20.03
CA GLU A 103 -2.13 -7.91 -20.85
C GLU A 103 -2.80 -7.31 -22.10
N LYS A 104 -2.71 -5.99 -22.34
CA LYS A 104 -3.45 -5.36 -23.44
C LYS A 104 -2.75 -5.46 -24.80
N ASP A 105 -3.39 -6.16 -25.73
CA ASP A 105 -2.92 -6.39 -27.09
C ASP A 105 -2.83 -5.10 -27.95
N SER A 106 -1.68 -4.96 -28.63
CA SER A 106 -1.51 -4.31 -29.93
C SER A 106 -1.63 -2.77 -30.08
N SER A 107 -2.18 -2.00 -29.14
CA SER A 107 -2.22 -0.52 -29.28
C SER A 107 -1.12 0.14 -28.47
N ALA A 108 -0.28 0.99 -29.09
CA ALA A 108 0.69 1.82 -28.36
C ALA A 108 -0.03 2.62 -27.26
N TRP A 109 0.43 2.48 -26.01
CA TRP A 109 -0.13 3.23 -24.90
C TRP A 109 0.11 4.71 -25.10
N SER A 110 -0.95 5.51 -25.16
CA SER A 110 -0.80 6.96 -25.09
C SER A 110 -0.43 7.33 -23.66
N LEU A 111 0.63 8.13 -23.50
CA LEU A 111 1.09 8.58 -22.18
C LEU A 111 -0.05 9.20 -21.35
N GLY A 112 -0.96 9.94 -22.00
CA GLY A 112 -2.14 10.50 -21.33
C GLY A 112 -3.09 9.45 -20.73
N ARG A 113 -3.28 8.30 -21.38
CA ARG A 113 -4.11 7.21 -20.82
C ARG A 113 -3.47 6.60 -19.59
N VAL A 114 -2.15 6.37 -19.62
CA VAL A 114 -1.41 5.84 -18.47
C VAL A 114 -1.49 6.81 -17.30
N VAL A 115 -1.35 8.12 -17.55
CA VAL A 115 -1.47 9.16 -16.52
C VAL A 115 -2.87 9.16 -15.89
N ILE A 116 -3.93 9.07 -16.70
CA ILE A 116 -5.31 9.04 -16.19
C ILE A 116 -5.58 7.75 -15.39
N ASP A 117 -5.14 6.59 -15.89
CA ASP A 117 -5.30 5.31 -15.20
C ASP A 117 -4.52 5.30 -13.87
N ALA A 118 -3.31 5.87 -13.84
CA ALA A 118 -2.51 6.02 -12.61
C ALA A 118 -3.14 7.01 -11.61
N LEU A 119 -3.67 8.15 -12.09
CA LEU A 119 -4.40 9.11 -11.25
C LEU A 119 -5.69 8.50 -10.68
N GLY A 120 -6.42 7.73 -11.49
CA GLY A 120 -7.61 7.02 -11.06
C GLY A 120 -7.30 5.96 -10.00
N ALA A 121 -6.24 5.18 -10.20
CA ALA A 121 -5.75 4.22 -9.21
C ALA A 121 -5.32 4.91 -7.91
N ALA A 122 -4.58 6.03 -8.00
CA ALA A 122 -4.17 6.82 -6.84
C ALA A 122 -5.37 7.36 -6.07
N MET A 123 -6.37 7.92 -6.76
CA MET A 123 -7.61 8.40 -6.15
C MET A 123 -8.44 7.29 -5.51
N LEU A 124 -8.47 6.10 -6.11
CA LEU A 124 -9.18 4.97 -5.55
C LEU A 124 -8.50 4.49 -4.25
N VAL A 125 -7.17 4.45 -4.23
CA VAL A 125 -6.41 4.18 -3.00
C VAL A 125 -6.75 5.23 -1.94
N THR A 126 -6.69 6.53 -2.25
CA THR A 126 -6.96 7.59 -1.25
C THR A 126 -8.38 7.51 -0.71
N ILE A 127 -9.39 7.22 -1.53
CA ILE A 127 -10.78 7.02 -1.09
C ILE A 127 -10.88 5.83 -0.13
N ILE A 128 -10.26 4.69 -0.45
CA ILE A 128 -10.30 3.52 0.44
C ILE A 128 -9.63 3.83 1.79
N LEU A 129 -8.50 4.54 1.76
CA LEU A 129 -7.80 4.96 2.97
C LEU A 129 -8.62 5.94 3.81
N ASP A 130 -9.36 6.85 3.16
CA ASP A 130 -10.23 7.81 3.84
C ASP A 130 -11.45 7.11 4.47
N LEU A 131 -12.07 6.16 3.76
CA LEU A 131 -13.13 5.31 4.32
C LEU A 131 -12.62 4.54 5.54
N TRP A 132 -11.44 3.91 5.44
CA TRP A 132 -10.82 3.22 6.57
C TRP A 132 -10.63 4.14 7.78
N ARG A 133 -10.12 5.35 7.56
CA ARG A 133 -9.95 6.37 8.61
C ARG A 133 -11.29 6.69 9.28
N ILE A 134 -12.36 6.85 8.51
CA ILE A 134 -13.70 7.17 9.03
C ILE A 134 -14.27 5.99 9.85
N PHE A 135 -14.07 4.75 9.41
CA PHE A 135 -14.62 3.58 10.08
C PHE A 135 -13.88 3.14 11.35
N LEU A 136 -12.55 3.26 11.39
CA LEU A 136 -11.72 2.71 12.49
C LEU A 136 -11.13 3.77 13.42
N GLY A 137 -11.14 5.05 13.03
CA GLY A 137 -10.55 6.13 13.82
C GLY A 137 -9.01 6.04 13.88
N PRO A 138 -8.36 7.00 14.55
CA PRO A 138 -6.89 7.01 14.69
C PRO A 138 -6.40 5.79 15.48
N ILE A 139 -5.37 5.12 14.96
CA ILE A 139 -4.74 3.91 15.55
C ILE A 139 -4.13 4.21 16.94
N ILE A 140 -3.92 5.48 17.25
CA ILE A 140 -3.42 5.97 18.53
C ILE A 140 -4.56 6.78 19.15
N PRO A 141 -5.04 6.47 20.37
CA PRO A 141 -5.88 7.41 21.09
C PRO A 141 -5.04 8.68 21.26
N ILE A 142 -5.52 9.79 20.71
CA ILE A 142 -4.94 11.10 21.00
C ILE A 142 -5.22 11.28 22.49
N SER A 143 -4.21 11.10 23.32
CA SER A 143 -4.29 11.43 24.73
C SER A 143 -4.65 12.92 24.81
N GLU A 144 -5.88 13.23 25.22
CA GLU A 144 -6.29 14.57 25.61
C GLU A 144 -5.59 15.06 26.89
N SER A 145 -4.51 14.41 27.35
CA SER A 145 -3.86 14.70 28.63
C SER A 145 -2.37 15.05 28.56
N SER A 146 -1.91 15.71 27.49
CA SER A 146 -0.71 16.56 27.59
C SER A 146 -0.83 17.71 26.60
N GLY A 147 -0.99 18.92 27.14
CA GLY A 147 -1.39 20.12 26.42
C GLY A 147 -0.62 20.37 25.12
N CYS A 148 -1.36 20.91 24.15
CA CYS A 148 -0.85 21.56 22.97
C CYS A 148 0.39 22.42 23.28
N ASN A 149 1.59 21.89 23.03
CA ASN A 149 2.65 22.75 22.52
C ASN A 149 2.39 22.86 21.02
N GLN A 150 1.72 23.95 20.66
CA GLN A 150 1.61 24.38 19.28
C GLN A 150 2.98 24.23 18.60
N PRO A 151 3.08 23.65 17.39
CA PRO A 151 4.25 23.85 16.55
C PRO A 151 4.17 25.29 16.02
N GLY A 152 4.38 26.26 16.90
CA GLY A 152 4.64 27.62 16.50
C GLY A 152 5.94 27.62 15.71
N LEU A 153 5.92 28.19 14.51
CA LEU A 153 7.11 28.45 13.72
C LEU A 153 8.20 29.01 14.64
N THR A 154 9.39 28.42 14.61
CA THR A 154 10.57 28.77 15.43
C THR A 154 11.09 30.20 15.23
N TRP A 155 10.38 31.05 14.48
CA TRP A 155 10.80 32.38 14.06
C TRP A 155 10.00 33.53 14.68
N PHE A 156 8.93 33.25 15.43
CA PHE A 156 8.28 34.28 16.26
C PHE A 156 8.90 34.31 17.67
N GLY A 157 10.14 34.78 17.75
CA GLY A 157 10.73 35.21 19.01
C GLY A 157 9.95 36.43 19.52
N ARG A 158 9.07 36.23 20.50
CA ARG A 158 8.44 37.34 21.22
C ARG A 158 9.45 37.89 22.21
N HIS A 159 10.08 39.00 21.85
CA HIS A 159 10.72 39.90 22.81
C HIS A 159 9.69 40.25 23.90
N GLY A 160 10.05 40.02 25.15
CA GLY A 160 9.19 40.26 26.30
C GLY A 160 9.98 40.24 27.60
N SER A 161 10.58 41.39 27.89
CA SER A 161 11.14 41.84 29.17
C SER A 161 10.42 41.33 30.44
N SER A 162 11.20 40.89 31.42
CA SER A 162 11.23 41.43 32.80
C SER A 162 12.47 40.93 33.52
#